data_AF-A0A0N1N762-F1
#
_entry.id   AF-A0A0N1N762-F1
#
_cell.length_a   1.000
_cell.length_b   1.000
_cell.length_c   1.000
_cell.angle_alpha   90.00
_cell.angle_beta   90.00
_cell.angle_gamma   90.00
#
_symmetry.space_group_name_H-M   'P 1'
#
loop_
_entity.id
_entity.type
_entity.pdbx_description
1 polymer ?
#
loop_
_entity_poly.entity_id
_entity_poly.type
_entity_poly.pdbx_seq_one_letter_code
_entity_poly.pdbx_strand_id
1 'polypeptide(L)'
;MSDLPARAVSRPVRSRGQWSFSALVLPVSGVLAWGAQDHAARASVPKPGQGTAENIHVHAAPVPPVEYLPQASPVGQPIRMPAVAHHPSGHQYDWGVFNRDNGEAAGFGPVGRYGVARWAEDWSTLRSRAKRDDPFDVLKYVPLTRSGSVWISFSGETRARNWFENRPVLGAAHVTDSGRFTVRNLYGADLHLGTHVRLYGELINADAGGWRPYGYGSTYRKQLDAQQAFIEVKGHVAGAKAGFMFGRQAFLDMPAYVLYYRMSSSVPLAWNGFRAYAAWSRVRVDAWDFVGTDISPHGMFHDTEDYSTRLYGVETTWAPPDFTFMGQAGYSFLDLFYFGTKAGGGISGVSAPSFAVQQGMATRNNFGGRWHGIAGPVEFSMGGIWQGGAFRATGPDSLPRPIDAWSFSSNAGYRIAHDRFHTFVGMQADVFSGGDARRNTVGTYSQPFNPQLTYVDASLTVSESNMVDIGPEVRMTFFRSLSVMARYPLYWRYSTQAPVSRPGALQYAYHYNGSFIGMAPQATLTWQIGPHLSWGQTLSRFITSASLNRAGGSSGTYYMSNLSFRF
;
A
#
# COMPACT_ATOMS: atom_id res chain seq x y z
N MET A 1 -42.10 -40.74 -41.03
CA MET A 1 -43.25 -40.32 -41.85
C MET A 1 -43.34 -38.80 -41.70
N SER A 2 -42.58 -38.03 -42.49
CA SER A 2 -42.83 -37.62 -43.90
C SER A 2 -43.73 -36.35 -43.92
N ASP A 3 -43.43 -35.19 -44.51
CA ASP A 3 -42.47 -34.85 -45.59
C ASP A 3 -42.13 -33.33 -45.66
N LEU A 4 -40.97 -33.07 -46.27
CA LEU A 4 -40.43 -31.83 -46.88
C LEU A 4 -40.92 -31.70 -48.36
N PRO A 5 -40.80 -30.55 -49.09
CA PRO A 5 -39.56 -30.09 -49.78
C PRO A 5 -39.41 -28.52 -49.85
N ALA A 6 -38.28 -27.82 -50.03
CA ALA A 6 -36.98 -27.92 -50.73
C ALA A 6 -36.90 -27.23 -52.12
N ARG A 7 -36.01 -26.20 -52.25
CA ARG A 7 -35.13 -25.80 -53.41
C ARG A 7 -34.36 -24.50 -53.02
N ALA A 8 -33.05 -24.45 -52.73
CA ALA A 8 -31.79 -24.55 -53.54
C ALA A 8 -31.59 -23.34 -54.52
N VAL A 9 -30.45 -22.63 -54.64
CA VAL A 9 -29.06 -23.06 -54.96
C VAL A 9 -27.98 -21.93 -54.78
N SER A 10 -26.75 -22.36 -54.43
CA SER A 10 -25.36 -21.85 -54.73
C SER A 10 -24.64 -20.69 -53.99
N ARG A 11 -23.36 -21.00 -53.72
CA ARG A 11 -22.22 -20.30 -53.10
C ARG A 11 -21.41 -19.49 -54.15
N PRO A 12 -20.49 -18.54 -53.82
CA PRO A 12 -19.20 -18.88 -53.20
C PRO A 12 -18.56 -17.85 -52.24
N VAL A 13 -17.38 -18.22 -51.77
CA VAL A 13 -16.57 -17.74 -50.63
C VAL A 13 -15.59 -16.60 -51.02
N ARG A 14 -15.22 -15.77 -50.01
CA ARG A 14 -13.90 -15.17 -49.65
C ARG A 14 -13.86 -13.63 -49.57
N SER A 15 -13.46 -13.12 -48.40
CA SER A 15 -12.25 -12.30 -48.17
C SER A 15 -12.42 -11.23 -47.07
N ARG A 16 -11.27 -10.85 -46.53
CA ARG A 16 -10.98 -10.08 -45.31
C ARG A 16 -11.50 -8.64 -45.34
N GLY A 17 -11.95 -8.13 -44.19
CA GLY A 17 -12.17 -6.70 -43.96
C GLY A 17 -11.42 -6.22 -42.71
N GLN A 18 -10.33 -5.47 -42.93
CA GLN A 18 -9.62 -4.68 -41.92
C GLN A 18 -10.49 -3.48 -41.50
N TRP A 19 -10.51 -3.18 -40.21
CA TRP A 19 -11.01 -1.90 -39.68
C TRP A 19 -9.82 -1.04 -39.26
N SER A 20 -9.64 0.09 -39.92
CA SER A 20 -8.66 1.12 -39.57
C SER A 20 -9.32 2.22 -38.75
N PHE A 21 -8.63 2.64 -37.69
CA PHE A 21 -8.96 3.75 -36.80
C PHE A 21 -8.83 5.10 -37.52
N SER A 22 -9.81 5.99 -37.32
CA SER A 22 -9.71 7.42 -37.66
C SER A 22 -9.38 8.22 -36.40
N ALA A 23 -8.27 8.97 -36.45
CA ALA A 23 -7.94 10.00 -35.47
C ALA A 23 -8.34 11.38 -36.04
N LEU A 24 -9.11 12.13 -35.26
CA LEU A 24 -9.54 13.50 -35.56
C LEU A 24 -8.51 14.48 -34.98
N VAL A 25 -7.90 15.30 -35.84
CA VAL A 25 -7.04 16.44 -35.47
C VAL A 25 -7.82 17.72 -35.75
N LEU A 26 -7.89 18.62 -34.77
CA LEU A 26 -8.46 19.97 -34.91
C LEU A 26 -7.32 21.00 -35.09
N PRO A 27 -7.42 21.94 -36.05
CA PRO A 27 -6.52 23.08 -36.16
C PRO A 27 -7.10 24.32 -35.47
N VAL A 28 -6.24 25.18 -34.92
CA VAL A 28 -6.63 26.54 -34.50
C VAL A 28 -5.66 27.53 -35.14
N SER A 29 -6.22 28.41 -35.96
CA SER A 29 -5.60 29.63 -36.49
C SER A 29 -6.59 30.77 -36.33
N GLY A 30 -6.11 31.96 -35.92
CA GLY A 30 -6.92 33.18 -35.98
C GLY A 30 -6.39 34.30 -35.10
N VAL A 31 -5.59 35.20 -35.69
CA VAL A 31 -5.19 36.51 -35.15
C VAL A 31 -6.07 37.58 -35.80
N LEU A 32 -6.55 38.55 -35.01
CA LEU A 32 -6.93 39.88 -35.47
C LEU A 32 -6.50 40.92 -34.43
N ALA A 33 -5.72 41.91 -34.89
CA ALA A 33 -5.26 43.06 -34.14
C ALA A 33 -6.29 44.21 -34.18
N TRP A 34 -6.17 45.18 -33.28
CA TRP A 34 -6.36 46.64 -33.48
C TRP A 34 -5.68 47.35 -32.28
N GLY A 35 -5.01 48.48 -32.53
CA GLY A 35 -4.09 49.12 -31.58
C GLY A 35 -4.52 50.50 -31.08
N ALA A 36 -3.71 51.08 -30.17
CA ALA A 36 -3.39 52.52 -30.09
C ALA A 36 -2.31 52.83 -29.01
N GLN A 37 -1.26 53.53 -29.47
CA GLN A 37 -0.50 54.65 -28.87
C GLN A 37 0.45 54.49 -27.66
N ASP A 38 1.74 54.43 -28.00
CA ASP A 38 2.88 55.34 -27.66
C ASP A 38 3.19 55.75 -26.21
N HIS A 39 4.42 55.43 -25.75
CA HIS A 39 5.59 56.33 -25.82
C HIS A 39 6.81 55.67 -25.14
N ALA A 40 7.94 55.48 -25.84
CA ALA A 40 9.29 55.67 -25.30
C ALA A 40 10.41 55.45 -26.33
N ALA A 41 11.25 56.48 -26.47
CA ALA A 41 12.69 56.51 -26.73
C ALA A 41 13.31 55.66 -27.86
N ARG A 42 13.88 56.38 -28.84
CA ARG A 42 14.82 55.87 -29.87
C ARG A 42 16.09 55.31 -29.24
N ALA A 43 16.49 54.11 -29.66
CA ALA A 43 17.89 53.71 -29.73
C ALA A 43 18.12 52.78 -30.94
N SER A 44 19.26 53.01 -31.58
CA SER A 44 19.77 52.46 -32.84
C SER A 44 19.64 50.94 -33.02
N VAL A 45 19.26 50.54 -34.24
CA VAL A 45 19.27 49.15 -34.73
C VAL A 45 20.69 48.78 -35.20
N PRO A 46 21.34 47.75 -34.64
CA PRO A 46 22.35 46.98 -35.35
C PRO A 46 21.65 45.87 -36.16
N LYS A 47 22.21 45.56 -37.33
CA LYS A 47 21.78 44.49 -38.25
C LYS A 47 21.45 43.18 -37.50
N PRO A 48 20.49 42.35 -37.99
CA PRO A 48 20.24 41.05 -37.42
C PRO A 48 21.46 40.16 -37.64
N GLY A 49 22.29 40.03 -36.60
CA GLY A 49 23.20 38.90 -36.48
C GLY A 49 22.37 37.63 -36.44
N GLN A 50 22.85 36.59 -37.12
CA GLN A 50 22.30 35.24 -37.03
C GLN A 50 21.96 34.94 -35.57
N GLY A 51 20.67 34.77 -35.27
CA GLY A 51 20.23 34.30 -33.98
C GLY A 51 20.87 32.93 -33.77
N THR A 52 21.93 32.89 -32.98
CA THR A 52 22.43 31.64 -32.44
C THR A 52 21.28 31.07 -31.63
N ALA A 53 20.93 29.80 -31.88
CA ALA A 53 19.97 29.12 -31.05
C ALA A 53 20.47 29.21 -29.61
N GLU A 54 19.80 30.00 -28.78
CA GLU A 54 20.09 30.06 -27.36
C GLU A 54 19.58 28.73 -26.79
N ASN A 55 20.48 27.74 -26.75
CA ASN A 55 20.24 26.48 -26.08
C ASN A 55 20.20 26.78 -24.58
N ILE A 56 19.01 27.14 -24.08
CA ILE A 56 18.75 27.18 -22.65
C ILE A 56 18.81 25.72 -22.18
N HIS A 57 19.98 25.32 -21.68
CA HIS A 57 20.12 24.10 -20.91
C HIS A 57 19.39 24.30 -19.58
N VAL A 58 18.09 24.01 -19.56
CA VAL A 58 17.37 23.81 -18.31
C VAL A 58 17.97 22.56 -17.68
N HIS A 59 18.80 22.76 -16.66
CA HIS A 59 19.20 21.68 -15.77
C HIS A 59 17.98 21.27 -14.95
N ALA A 60 17.05 20.54 -15.58
CA ALA A 60 16.02 19.83 -14.85
C ALA A 60 16.74 18.80 -13.99
N ALA A 61 16.53 18.85 -12.67
CA ALA A 61 17.00 17.81 -11.78
C ALA A 61 16.53 16.45 -12.34
N PRO A 62 17.38 15.41 -12.35
CA PRO A 62 16.98 14.11 -12.85
C PRO A 62 15.70 13.65 -12.17
N VAL A 63 14.67 13.32 -12.97
CA VAL A 63 13.42 12.77 -12.41
C VAL A 63 13.79 11.49 -11.67
N PRO A 64 13.46 11.36 -10.38
CA PRO A 64 13.83 10.18 -9.63
C PRO A 64 13.15 8.94 -10.22
N PRO A 65 13.76 7.76 -10.04
CA PRO A 65 13.13 6.52 -10.46
C PRO A 65 11.76 6.34 -9.78
N VAL A 66 10.84 5.61 -10.41
CA VAL A 66 9.61 5.18 -9.74
C VAL A 66 9.99 4.26 -8.59
N GLU A 67 9.67 4.70 -7.40
CA GLU A 67 9.65 3.87 -6.20
C GLU A 67 8.17 3.55 -5.91
N TYR A 68 7.81 2.28 -5.64
CA TYR A 68 6.46 1.96 -5.15
C TYR A 68 6.33 2.42 -3.69
N LEU A 69 6.20 3.72 -3.50
CA LEU A 69 5.92 4.32 -2.18
C LEU A 69 4.40 4.39 -1.99
N PRO A 70 3.73 3.23 -2.06
CA PRO A 70 3.08 2.73 -0.85
C PRO A 70 3.06 1.20 -0.63
N GLN A 71 3.94 0.39 -1.23
CA GLN A 71 3.92 -1.08 -1.02
C GLN A 71 5.14 -1.58 -0.22
N ALA A 72 4.89 -2.15 0.95
CA ALA A 72 5.86 -2.94 1.73
C ALA A 72 5.94 -4.37 1.15
N SER A 73 6.58 -4.48 -0.01
CA SER A 73 7.05 -5.75 -0.55
C SER A 73 8.30 -5.51 -1.39
N PRO A 74 9.40 -6.25 -1.19
CA PRO A 74 10.58 -6.15 -2.05
C PRO A 74 10.34 -6.76 -3.43
N VAL A 75 9.34 -7.66 -3.57
CA VAL A 75 9.05 -8.36 -4.82
C VAL A 75 8.31 -7.44 -5.79
N GLY A 76 8.80 -7.37 -7.02
CA GLY A 76 8.11 -6.68 -8.10
C GLY A 76 8.29 -5.16 -8.06
N GLN A 77 9.31 -4.64 -7.38
CA GLN A 77 9.62 -3.20 -7.48
C GLN A 77 9.79 -2.76 -8.95
N PRO A 78 9.39 -1.53 -9.34
CA PRO A 78 9.36 -1.12 -10.75
C PRO A 78 10.74 -1.23 -11.39
N ILE A 79 11.75 -0.85 -10.62
CA ILE A 79 13.16 -0.98 -10.93
C ILE A 79 13.79 -1.68 -9.74
N ARG A 80 14.74 -2.59 -10.01
CA ARG A 80 15.54 -3.20 -8.96
C ARG A 80 16.42 -2.13 -8.33
N MET A 81 16.26 -1.90 -7.03
CA MET A 81 17.16 -1.04 -6.29
C MET A 81 18.47 -1.81 -6.04
N PRO A 82 19.65 -1.23 -6.33
CA PRO A 82 20.91 -1.85 -5.95
C PRO A 82 20.94 -2.15 -4.45
N ALA A 83 21.52 -3.29 -4.04
CA ALA A 83 21.66 -3.66 -2.62
C ALA A 83 22.45 -2.63 -1.77
N VAL A 84 23.14 -1.68 -2.43
CA VAL A 84 23.97 -0.61 -1.84
C VAL A 84 23.44 0.77 -2.21
N ALA A 85 22.17 0.91 -2.60
CA ALA A 85 21.60 2.21 -2.98
C ALA A 85 21.46 3.13 -1.76
N HIS A 86 22.58 3.72 -1.35
CA HIS A 86 22.62 4.92 -0.52
C HIS A 86 22.10 6.07 -1.39
N HIS A 87 20.82 6.38 -1.25
CA HIS A 87 20.30 7.64 -1.80
C HIS A 87 21.06 8.79 -1.13
N PRO A 88 21.68 9.72 -1.89
CA PRO A 88 22.49 10.80 -1.32
C PRO A 88 21.72 11.73 -0.38
N SER A 89 20.39 11.79 -0.54
CA SER A 89 19.44 12.56 0.26
C SER A 89 18.19 11.73 0.53
N GLY A 90 17.69 11.74 1.77
CA GLY A 90 16.47 11.03 2.18
C GLY A 90 16.63 9.52 2.23
N HIS A 91 17.33 9.02 3.26
CA HIS A 91 17.49 7.59 3.51
C HIS A 91 16.96 7.23 4.89
N GLN A 92 16.71 5.95 5.16
CA GLN A 92 16.53 5.48 6.54
C GLN A 92 17.80 5.71 7.35
N TYR A 93 17.69 5.64 8.68
CA TYR A 93 18.85 5.33 9.50
C TYR A 93 19.64 4.16 8.91
N ASP A 94 20.97 4.22 9.03
CA ASP A 94 21.83 3.12 8.64
C ASP A 94 21.57 1.91 9.55
N TRP A 95 20.95 0.89 9.00
CA TRP A 95 20.68 -0.43 9.55
C TRP A 95 21.50 -1.53 8.84
N GLY A 96 22.53 -1.15 8.07
CA GLY A 96 23.39 -2.09 7.35
C GLY A 96 22.62 -2.92 6.31
N VAL A 97 22.68 -4.25 6.41
CA VAL A 97 22.06 -5.16 5.43
C VAL A 97 20.54 -5.01 5.37
N PHE A 98 19.91 -4.50 6.43
CA PHE A 98 18.45 -4.34 6.52
C PHE A 98 17.91 -3.16 5.71
N ASN A 99 18.75 -2.25 5.20
CA ASN A 99 18.35 -1.18 4.29
C ASN A 99 18.20 -1.61 2.83
N ARG A 100 18.48 -2.87 2.48
CA ARG A 100 18.35 -3.36 1.09
C ARG A 100 16.91 -3.19 0.57
N ASP A 101 16.80 -3.08 -0.75
CA ASP A 101 15.53 -2.82 -1.45
C ASP A 101 14.84 -1.53 -1.01
N ASN A 102 13.61 -1.64 -0.52
CA ASN A 102 12.79 -0.55 -0.02
C ASN A 102 13.05 -0.24 1.47
N GLY A 103 14.00 -0.93 2.11
CA GLY A 103 14.33 -0.78 3.53
C GLY A 103 13.27 -1.34 4.48
N GLU A 104 12.31 -2.13 4.00
CA GLU A 104 11.26 -2.73 4.84
C GLU A 104 11.84 -3.62 5.94
N ALA A 105 12.92 -4.36 5.63
CA ALA A 105 13.60 -5.26 6.58
C ALA A 105 14.26 -4.53 7.76
N ALA A 106 14.33 -3.20 7.75
CA ALA A 106 14.74 -2.41 8.92
C ALA A 106 13.66 -2.29 9.99
N GLY A 107 12.39 -2.53 9.63
CA GLY A 107 11.27 -2.64 10.58
C GLY A 107 10.56 -1.33 10.89
N PHE A 108 10.96 -0.26 10.22
CA PHE A 108 10.24 1.01 10.31
C PHE A 108 9.29 1.23 9.13
N GLY A 109 9.16 0.24 8.25
CA GLY A 109 8.43 0.32 7.00
C GLY A 109 9.29 0.85 5.84
N PRO A 110 8.75 0.86 4.61
CA PRO A 110 9.51 1.26 3.43
C PRO A 110 9.77 2.77 3.42
N VAL A 111 11.02 3.13 3.16
CA VAL A 111 11.48 4.52 3.07
C VAL A 111 12.26 4.67 1.78
N GLY A 112 11.67 5.43 0.87
CA GLY A 112 12.38 6.02 -0.25
C GLY A 112 12.81 7.45 0.08
N ARG A 113 13.13 8.26 -0.93
CA ARG A 113 13.45 9.68 -0.71
C ARG A 113 12.34 10.43 0.05
N TYR A 114 11.08 10.10 -0.26
CA TYR A 114 9.88 10.60 0.44
C TYR A 114 8.87 9.46 0.63
N GLY A 115 9.13 8.62 1.65
CA GLY A 115 8.44 7.35 1.88
C GLY A 115 7.06 7.46 2.55
N VAL A 116 6.44 6.30 2.77
CA VAL A 116 5.25 6.21 3.66
C VAL A 116 5.67 6.39 5.11
N ALA A 117 6.82 5.84 5.47
CA ALA A 117 7.39 5.92 6.81
C ALA A 117 8.23 7.18 7.02
N ARG A 118 7.59 8.36 6.99
CA ARG A 118 8.31 9.65 7.13
C ARG A 118 8.99 9.81 8.49
N TRP A 119 8.46 9.17 9.53
CA TRP A 119 9.11 9.08 10.84
C TRP A 119 10.37 8.19 10.85
N ALA A 120 10.72 7.54 9.75
CA ALA A 120 11.92 6.71 9.65
C ALA A 120 13.00 7.33 8.75
N GLU A 121 12.72 8.48 8.15
CA GLU A 121 13.68 9.26 7.37
C GLU A 121 14.80 9.82 8.26
N ASP A 122 16.03 9.83 7.75
CA ASP A 122 17.19 10.49 8.33
C ASP A 122 17.78 11.49 7.33
N TRP A 123 17.81 12.75 7.75
CA TRP A 123 18.27 13.90 6.96
C TRP A 123 19.58 14.49 7.51
N SER A 124 20.27 13.79 8.40
CA SER A 124 21.51 14.26 9.04
C SER A 124 22.64 14.58 8.06
N THR A 125 22.64 13.99 6.86
CA THR A 125 23.61 14.28 5.78
C THR A 125 23.51 15.71 5.24
N LEU A 126 22.33 16.32 5.30
CA LEU A 126 22.06 17.71 4.87
C LEU A 126 22.64 18.76 5.82
N ARG A 127 23.26 18.32 6.93
CA ARG A 127 24.18 19.15 7.73
C ARG A 127 25.27 19.77 6.87
N SER A 128 25.75 19.03 5.87
CA SER A 128 26.64 19.57 4.85
C SER A 128 25.83 20.29 3.78
N ARG A 129 26.05 21.60 3.62
CA ARG A 129 25.36 22.39 2.58
C ARG A 129 25.64 21.90 1.15
N ALA A 130 26.79 21.27 0.92
CA ALA A 130 27.16 20.71 -0.38
C ALA A 130 26.32 19.46 -0.76
N LYS A 131 25.56 18.90 0.19
CA LYS A 131 24.66 17.77 -0.03
C LYS A 131 23.22 18.18 -0.32
N ARG A 132 22.94 19.48 -0.34
CA ARG A 132 21.62 20.00 -0.65
C ARG A 132 21.43 20.06 -2.16
N ASP A 133 20.42 19.37 -2.66
CA ASP A 133 20.07 19.28 -4.08
C ASP A 133 18.56 19.51 -4.35
N ASP A 134 17.78 19.79 -3.30
CA ASP A 134 16.33 19.96 -3.35
C ASP A 134 15.88 21.28 -2.69
N PRO A 135 14.92 22.01 -3.26
CA PRO A 135 14.36 23.21 -2.63
C PRO A 135 13.79 22.98 -1.22
N PHE A 136 13.30 21.79 -0.91
CA PHE A 136 12.76 21.42 0.40
C PHE A 136 13.83 20.97 1.41
N ASP A 137 15.11 20.83 1.01
CA ASP A 137 16.21 20.47 1.92
C ASP A 137 16.38 21.49 3.06
N VAL A 138 15.92 22.74 2.84
CA VAL A 138 15.87 23.78 3.86
C VAL A 138 14.95 23.45 5.03
N LEU A 139 13.93 22.62 4.80
CA LEU A 139 13.01 22.11 5.82
C LEU A 139 13.46 20.76 6.39
N LYS A 140 14.26 20.01 5.63
CA LYS A 140 14.75 18.69 6.05
C LYS A 140 15.87 18.73 7.08
N TYR A 141 16.65 19.81 7.13
CA TYR A 141 17.66 19.99 8.17
C TYR A 141 17.76 21.45 8.60
N VAL A 142 17.15 21.76 9.74
CA VAL A 142 17.21 23.06 10.40
C VAL A 142 18.04 22.93 11.69
N PRO A 143 19.30 23.39 11.71
CA PRO A 143 20.12 23.34 12.92
C PRO A 143 19.60 24.34 13.95
N LEU A 144 19.37 23.88 15.18
CA LEU A 144 18.97 24.71 16.33
C LEU A 144 20.17 25.10 17.21
N THR A 145 21.33 24.51 16.95
CA THR A 145 22.60 24.79 17.63
C THR A 145 23.69 25.08 16.60
N ARG A 146 24.72 25.85 16.97
CA ARG A 146 25.85 26.16 16.07
C ARG A 146 26.61 24.91 15.65
N SER A 147 26.73 23.93 16.54
CA SER A 147 27.31 22.63 16.23
C SER A 147 26.43 21.85 15.25
N GLY A 148 25.11 22.02 15.26
CA GLY A 148 24.16 21.15 14.55
C GLY A 148 23.92 19.82 15.26
N SER A 149 24.30 19.69 16.53
CA SER A 149 23.99 18.49 17.34
C SER A 149 22.51 18.44 17.73
N VAL A 150 21.85 19.59 17.79
CA VAL A 150 20.39 19.69 17.88
C VAL A 150 19.88 20.28 16.58
N TRP A 151 18.93 19.58 15.95
CA TRP A 151 18.34 19.95 14.68
C TRP A 151 16.92 19.41 14.56
N ILE A 152 16.12 20.03 13.72
CA ILE A 152 14.75 19.61 13.43
C ILE A 152 14.57 19.40 11.93
N SER A 153 13.79 18.40 11.56
CA SER A 153 13.30 18.21 10.18
C SER A 153 11.79 18.32 10.12
N PHE A 154 11.29 18.73 8.97
CA PHE A 154 9.87 18.75 8.66
C PHE A 154 9.57 17.81 7.49
N SER A 155 8.41 17.17 7.55
CA SER A 155 7.92 16.31 6.48
C SER A 155 6.46 16.60 6.19
N GLY A 156 6.05 16.36 4.95
CA GLY A 156 4.67 16.57 4.58
C GLY A 156 4.16 15.60 3.53
N GLU A 157 2.86 15.33 3.58
CA GLU A 157 2.12 14.74 2.49
C GLU A 157 0.75 15.37 2.36
N THR A 158 0.43 15.77 1.13
CA THR A 158 -0.95 16.02 0.72
C THR A 158 -1.33 15.00 -0.33
N ARG A 159 -2.42 14.26 -0.08
CA ARG A 159 -2.92 13.22 -0.96
C ARG A 159 -4.35 13.51 -1.36
N ALA A 160 -4.57 13.72 -2.65
CA ALA A 160 -5.90 13.75 -3.25
C ALA A 160 -6.18 12.39 -3.88
N ARG A 161 -7.33 11.80 -3.56
CA ARG A 161 -7.73 10.49 -4.07
C ARG A 161 -9.17 10.46 -4.50
N ASN A 162 -9.42 9.91 -5.67
CA ASN A 162 -10.74 9.61 -6.20
C ASN A 162 -10.93 8.09 -6.32
N TRP A 163 -12.16 7.64 -6.07
CA TRP A 163 -12.67 6.32 -6.42
C TRP A 163 -13.91 6.46 -7.27
N PHE A 164 -14.03 5.60 -8.27
CA PHE A 164 -15.25 5.34 -8.98
C PHE A 164 -15.59 3.85 -8.89
N GLU A 165 -16.84 3.55 -8.56
CA GLU A 165 -17.34 2.19 -8.43
C GLU A 165 -18.73 2.10 -9.05
N ASN A 166 -18.88 1.32 -10.13
CA ASN A 166 -20.19 1.20 -10.79
C ASN A 166 -21.18 0.32 -9.99
N ARG A 167 -20.67 -0.72 -9.32
CA ARG A 167 -21.39 -1.67 -8.47
C ARG A 167 -20.56 -1.90 -7.20
N PRO A 168 -20.50 -0.93 -6.29
CA PRO A 168 -19.70 -1.04 -5.08
C PRO A 168 -20.11 -2.28 -4.29
N VAL A 169 -19.14 -2.95 -3.67
CA VAL A 169 -19.42 -4.03 -2.71
C VAL A 169 -20.24 -5.15 -3.37
N LEU A 170 -19.86 -5.56 -4.59
CA LEU A 170 -20.62 -6.53 -5.41
C LEU A 170 -22.11 -6.16 -5.61
N GLY A 171 -22.48 -4.89 -5.49
CA GLY A 171 -23.87 -4.44 -5.55
C GLY A 171 -24.61 -4.43 -4.21
N ALA A 172 -24.03 -4.95 -3.12
CA ALA A 172 -24.65 -4.94 -1.78
C ALA A 172 -24.74 -3.54 -1.18
N ALA A 173 -24.01 -2.55 -1.73
CA ALA A 173 -24.18 -1.15 -1.34
C ALA A 173 -25.51 -0.55 -1.84
N HIS A 174 -26.22 -1.22 -2.75
CA HIS A 174 -27.46 -0.72 -3.38
C HIS A 174 -27.33 0.67 -4.01
N VAL A 175 -26.14 0.98 -4.49
CA VAL A 175 -25.81 2.23 -5.19
C VAL A 175 -25.15 1.89 -6.52
N THR A 176 -25.38 2.70 -7.54
CA THR A 176 -24.70 2.59 -8.84
C THR A 176 -23.92 3.86 -9.18
N ASP A 177 -22.79 3.66 -9.86
CA ASP A 177 -21.92 4.73 -10.35
C ASP A 177 -21.53 5.72 -9.23
N SER A 178 -21.06 5.16 -8.11
CA SER A 178 -20.60 5.92 -6.95
C SER A 178 -19.25 6.56 -7.24
N GLY A 179 -19.13 7.85 -6.94
CA GLY A 179 -17.86 8.57 -6.94
C GLY A 179 -17.53 9.08 -5.56
N ARG A 180 -16.34 8.72 -5.06
CA ARG A 180 -15.83 9.18 -3.77
C ARG A 180 -14.53 9.93 -3.97
N PHE A 181 -14.34 11.00 -3.23
CA PHE A 181 -13.15 11.83 -3.26
C PHE A 181 -12.69 12.08 -1.82
N THR A 182 -11.38 12.05 -1.61
CA THR A 182 -10.77 12.36 -0.32
C THR A 182 -9.54 13.22 -0.51
N VAL A 183 -9.31 14.07 0.48
CA VAL A 183 -8.04 14.76 0.67
C VAL A 183 -7.50 14.38 2.04
N ARG A 184 -6.20 14.12 2.11
CA ARG A 184 -5.47 13.91 3.36
C ARG A 184 -4.27 14.83 3.40
N ASN A 185 -4.03 15.41 4.56
CA ASN A 185 -2.84 16.16 4.91
C ASN A 185 -2.18 15.52 6.11
N LEU A 186 -0.89 15.20 6.00
CA LEU A 186 -0.04 14.70 7.08
C LEU A 186 1.19 15.60 7.15
N TYR A 187 1.43 16.26 8.28
CA TYR A 187 2.56 17.17 8.44
C TYR A 187 3.30 16.86 9.73
N GLY A 188 4.57 16.51 9.61
CA GLY A 188 5.40 16.04 10.71
C GLY A 188 6.58 16.94 11.00
N ALA A 189 7.03 16.90 12.24
CA ALA A 189 8.25 17.51 12.73
C ALA A 189 9.05 16.48 13.55
N ASP A 190 10.36 16.45 13.33
CA ASP A 190 11.26 15.48 13.92
C ASP A 190 12.47 16.18 14.52
N LEU A 191 12.48 16.29 15.84
CA LEU A 191 13.50 16.98 16.62
C LEU A 191 14.52 15.98 17.16
N HIS A 192 15.77 16.16 16.76
CA HIS A 192 16.91 15.37 17.22
C HIS A 192 17.68 16.15 18.28
N LEU A 193 17.81 15.56 19.47
CA LEU A 193 18.51 16.12 20.63
C LEU A 193 19.81 15.34 20.84
N GLY A 194 20.87 15.75 20.14
CA GLY A 194 22.13 15.02 20.13
C GLY A 194 22.01 13.72 19.34
N THR A 195 22.69 12.67 19.81
CA THR A 195 22.74 11.35 19.15
C THR A 195 21.77 10.33 19.73
N HIS A 196 21.14 10.62 20.87
CA HIS A 196 20.43 9.60 21.67
C HIS A 196 18.95 9.87 21.86
N VAL A 197 18.48 11.12 21.78
CA VAL A 197 17.08 11.45 22.05
C VAL A 197 16.45 12.08 20.83
N ARG A 198 15.24 11.64 20.51
CA ARG A 198 14.45 12.14 19.39
C ARG A 198 13.00 12.32 19.81
N LEU A 199 12.38 13.41 19.36
CA LEU A 199 10.97 13.70 19.56
C LEU A 199 10.31 13.86 18.19
N TYR A 200 9.25 13.09 17.93
CA TYR A 200 8.52 13.14 16.67
C TYR A 200 7.06 13.48 16.91
N GLY A 201 6.52 14.38 16.10
CA GLY A 201 5.09 14.70 16.05
C GLY A 201 4.59 14.76 14.62
N GLU A 202 3.39 14.25 14.35
CA GLU A 202 2.73 14.33 13.04
C GLU A 202 1.26 14.72 13.24
N LEU A 203 0.83 15.78 12.54
CA LEU A 203 -0.55 16.22 12.49
C LEU A 203 -1.26 15.58 11.31
N ILE A 204 -2.55 15.29 11.48
CA ILE A 204 -3.44 14.85 10.40
C ILE A 204 -4.64 15.78 10.25
N ASN A 205 -5.03 15.98 9.00
CA ASN A 205 -6.37 16.38 8.62
C ASN A 205 -6.83 15.53 7.42
N ALA A 206 -8.11 15.18 7.38
CA ALA A 206 -8.68 14.46 6.25
C ALA A 206 -10.13 14.87 6.00
N ASP A 207 -10.50 14.98 4.73
CA ASP A 207 -11.88 15.22 4.32
C ASP A 207 -12.28 14.29 3.18
N ALA A 208 -13.58 14.08 3.04
CA ALA A 208 -14.18 13.20 2.07
C ALA A 208 -15.52 13.74 1.55
N GLY A 209 -15.76 13.62 0.25
CA GLY A 209 -16.99 14.04 -0.43
C GLY A 209 -17.16 13.31 -1.76
N GLY A 210 -18.25 13.55 -2.49
CA GLY A 210 -18.48 12.90 -3.77
C GLY A 210 -19.96 12.77 -4.11
N TRP A 211 -20.29 11.89 -5.04
CA TRP A 211 -21.67 11.65 -5.48
C TRP A 211 -22.06 10.19 -5.27
N ARG A 212 -23.31 9.99 -4.84
CA ARG A 212 -23.84 8.67 -4.45
C ARG A 212 -22.86 7.89 -3.55
N PRO A 213 -22.30 8.50 -2.48
CA PRO A 213 -21.41 7.75 -1.60
C PRO A 213 -22.21 6.71 -0.81
N TYR A 214 -21.60 5.56 -0.56
CA TYR A 214 -22.15 4.51 0.32
C TYR A 214 -21.56 4.55 1.74
N GLY A 215 -20.98 5.70 2.13
CA GLY A 215 -20.53 5.99 3.49
C GLY A 215 -19.14 6.62 3.57
N TYR A 216 -18.96 7.50 4.55
CA TYR A 216 -17.67 8.04 4.99
C TYR A 216 -17.60 7.92 6.52
N GLY A 217 -16.99 6.85 7.01
CA GLY A 217 -16.73 6.69 8.45
C GLY A 217 -15.59 7.59 8.94
N SER A 218 -15.27 7.47 10.23
CA SER A 218 -14.13 8.16 10.88
C SER A 218 -12.78 7.88 10.22
N THR A 219 -12.66 6.81 9.43
CA THR A 219 -11.44 6.49 8.67
C THR A 219 -11.22 7.37 7.44
N TYR A 220 -12.22 8.16 7.03
CA TYR A 220 -12.16 9.02 5.85
C TYR A 220 -12.14 10.52 6.17
N ARG A 221 -12.73 10.92 7.30
CA ARG A 221 -12.81 12.31 7.74
C ARG A 221 -12.19 12.45 9.12
N LYS A 222 -11.34 13.47 9.26
CA LYS A 222 -10.68 13.83 10.52
C LYS A 222 -10.50 15.35 10.51
N GLN A 223 -10.93 16.00 11.60
CA GLN A 223 -10.52 17.37 11.89
C GLN A 223 -9.00 17.40 12.12
N LEU A 224 -8.45 18.45 12.72
CA LEU A 224 -7.03 18.45 13.07
C LEU A 224 -6.78 17.55 14.28
N ASP A 225 -5.89 16.57 14.19
CA ASP A 225 -5.47 15.73 15.33
C ASP A 225 -3.99 15.35 15.25
N ALA A 226 -3.45 14.77 16.32
CA ALA A 226 -2.12 14.20 16.39
C ALA A 226 -2.13 12.74 15.91
N GLN A 227 -1.63 12.51 14.70
CA GLN A 227 -1.47 11.18 14.11
C GLN A 227 -0.35 10.39 14.80
N GLN A 228 0.75 11.07 15.11
CA GLN A 228 1.89 10.49 15.84
C GLN A 228 2.44 11.52 16.82
N ALA A 229 2.89 11.04 17.97
CA ALA A 229 3.53 11.82 19.02
C ALA A 229 4.32 10.85 19.90
N PHE A 230 5.62 10.76 19.70
CA PHE A 230 6.46 9.83 20.46
C PHE A 230 7.83 10.42 20.82
N ILE A 231 8.41 9.86 21.88
CA ILE A 231 9.81 10.00 22.23
C ILE A 231 10.56 8.72 21.89
N GLU A 232 11.76 8.85 21.36
CA GLU A 232 12.70 7.76 21.14
C GLU A 232 14.00 8.04 21.90
N VAL A 233 14.48 7.03 22.62
CA VAL A 233 15.84 6.99 23.17
C VAL A 233 16.59 5.87 22.49
N LYS A 234 17.74 6.15 21.88
CA LYS A 234 18.53 5.19 21.11
C LYS A 234 20.02 5.30 21.36
N GLY A 235 20.76 4.25 21.04
CA GLY A 235 22.21 4.19 21.21
C GLY A 235 22.77 2.84 20.79
N HIS A 236 23.97 2.53 21.30
CA HIS A 236 24.61 1.23 21.10
C HIS A 236 24.62 0.47 22.42
N VAL A 237 24.04 -0.75 22.43
CA VAL A 237 23.95 -1.61 23.61
C VAL A 237 24.33 -3.03 23.19
N ALA A 238 25.27 -3.66 23.90
CA ALA A 238 25.71 -5.03 23.62
C ALA A 238 26.05 -5.30 22.13
N GLY A 239 26.69 -4.33 21.46
CA GLY A 239 27.07 -4.42 20.04
C GLY A 239 25.91 -4.25 19.04
N ALA A 240 24.69 -3.97 19.49
CA ALA A 240 23.55 -3.63 18.64
C ALA A 240 23.30 -2.12 18.60
N LYS A 241 22.77 -1.64 17.47
CA LYS A 241 22.01 -0.38 17.39
C LYS A 241 20.65 -0.64 18.05
N ALA A 242 20.38 -0.02 19.19
CA ALA A 242 19.21 -0.32 20.01
C ALA A 242 18.46 0.95 20.38
N GLY A 243 17.16 0.84 20.59
CA GLY A 243 16.33 1.96 21.00
C GLY A 243 15.01 1.54 21.64
N PHE A 244 14.41 2.51 22.31
CA PHE A 244 13.13 2.43 22.99
C PHE A 244 12.28 3.62 22.58
N MET A 245 11.06 3.37 22.12
CA MET A 245 10.08 4.36 21.71
C MET A 245 8.86 4.27 22.61
N PHE A 246 8.32 5.43 23.01
CA PHE A 246 7.09 5.52 23.78
C PHE A 246 6.19 6.65 23.26
N GLY A 247 4.91 6.34 23.08
CA GLY A 247 3.89 7.30 22.64
C GLY A 247 3.00 6.75 21.53
N ARG A 248 2.35 7.67 20.81
CA ARG A 248 1.49 7.38 19.66
C ARG A 248 2.35 7.26 18.39
N GLN A 249 2.33 6.12 17.73
CA GLN A 249 3.20 5.83 16.59
C GLN A 249 2.52 4.98 15.51
N ALA A 250 2.98 5.14 14.28
CA ALA A 250 2.72 4.19 13.21
C ALA A 250 3.51 2.90 13.47
N PHE A 251 2.98 1.76 13.01
CA PHE A 251 3.66 0.47 13.14
C PHE A 251 3.51 -0.35 11.86
N LEU A 252 4.66 -0.62 11.22
CA LEU A 252 4.78 -1.26 9.90
C LEU A 252 5.82 -2.40 9.94
N ASP A 253 6.20 -2.87 11.13
CA ASP A 253 7.18 -3.94 11.28
C ASP A 253 6.49 -5.31 11.20
N MET A 254 5.87 -5.58 10.06
CA MET A 254 5.24 -6.84 9.69
C MET A 254 5.06 -6.87 8.16
N PRO A 255 4.91 -8.05 7.54
CA PRO A 255 4.57 -8.13 6.12
C PRO A 255 3.28 -7.37 5.80
N ALA A 256 3.22 -6.67 4.66
CA ALA A 256 2.07 -5.83 4.31
C ALA A 256 0.72 -6.56 4.27
N TYR A 257 0.70 -7.86 4.00
CA TYR A 257 -0.50 -8.71 4.02
C TYR A 257 -0.94 -9.12 5.43
N VAL A 258 -0.22 -8.69 6.47
CA VAL A 258 -0.54 -8.94 7.89
C VAL A 258 -1.01 -7.66 8.55
N LEU A 259 -0.17 -6.63 8.51
CA LEU A 259 -0.41 -5.34 9.14
C LEU A 259 0.19 -4.24 8.28
N TYR A 260 -0.55 -3.14 8.11
CA TYR A 260 0.00 -1.99 7.42
C TYR A 260 -0.56 -0.67 7.96
N TYR A 261 0.01 0.46 7.51
CA TYR A 261 -0.35 1.81 7.97
C TYR A 261 -1.76 2.26 7.54
N ARG A 262 -2.62 1.37 7.03
CA ARG A 262 -3.94 1.68 6.44
C ARG A 262 -3.84 2.74 5.34
N MET A 263 -3.30 2.34 4.18
CA MET A 263 -3.12 3.24 3.04
C MET A 263 -4.36 3.44 2.17
N SER A 264 -5.36 2.58 2.28
CA SER A 264 -6.62 2.64 1.50
C SER A 264 -7.54 3.78 1.95
N SER A 265 -7.76 3.94 3.25
CA SER A 265 -8.52 5.05 3.85
C SER A 265 -7.66 6.32 3.98
N SER A 266 -8.28 7.44 4.38
CA SER A 266 -7.55 8.69 4.60
C SER A 266 -6.83 8.69 5.94
N VAL A 267 -7.51 8.35 7.03
CA VAL A 267 -6.95 8.35 8.38
C VAL A 267 -6.15 7.06 8.61
N PRO A 268 -4.81 7.11 8.70
CA PRO A 268 -3.96 5.93 8.94
C PRO A 268 -4.21 5.31 10.32
N LEU A 269 -3.66 4.12 10.54
CA LEU A 269 -3.62 3.52 11.88
C LEU A 269 -2.52 4.15 12.74
N ALA A 270 -2.84 4.42 14.00
CA ALA A 270 -1.87 4.83 15.02
C ALA A 270 -2.06 3.99 16.29
N TRP A 271 -0.95 3.70 16.95
CA TRP A 271 -0.85 2.82 18.11
C TRP A 271 -0.24 3.57 19.29
N ASN A 272 -0.79 3.41 20.48
CA ASN A 272 -0.27 4.05 21.69
C ASN A 272 0.41 2.99 22.55
N GLY A 273 1.66 3.22 22.94
CA GLY A 273 2.38 2.30 23.83
C GLY A 273 3.88 2.36 23.62
N PHE A 274 4.56 1.23 23.84
CA PHE A 274 6.01 1.16 23.72
C PHE A 274 6.47 0.18 22.64
N ARG A 275 7.65 0.47 22.09
CA ARG A 275 8.39 -0.38 21.16
C ARG A 275 9.86 -0.38 21.58
N ALA A 276 10.51 -1.53 21.57
CA ALA A 276 11.93 -1.67 21.79
C ALA A 276 12.55 -2.47 20.65
N TYR A 277 13.72 -2.05 20.18
CA TYR A 277 14.38 -2.69 19.06
C TYR A 277 15.88 -2.83 19.30
N ALA A 278 16.48 -3.85 18.70
CA ALA A 278 17.92 -4.06 18.67
C ALA A 278 18.33 -4.69 17.34
N ALA A 279 19.30 -4.08 16.66
CA ALA A 279 19.84 -4.55 15.39
C ALA A 279 21.36 -4.77 15.49
N TRP A 280 21.78 -6.02 15.33
CA TRP A 280 23.15 -6.41 15.04
C TRP A 280 23.38 -6.45 13.52
N SER A 281 24.58 -6.86 13.09
CA SER A 281 24.95 -6.85 11.66
C SER A 281 24.05 -7.70 10.75
N ARG A 282 23.42 -8.76 11.27
CA ARG A 282 22.59 -9.71 10.50
C ARG A 282 21.38 -10.25 11.26
N VAL A 283 21.11 -9.77 12.46
CA VAL A 283 19.94 -10.14 13.25
C VAL A 283 19.32 -8.87 13.82
N ARG A 284 18.01 -8.74 13.69
CA ARG A 284 17.21 -7.66 14.27
C ARG A 284 16.12 -8.28 15.13
N VAL A 285 15.85 -7.69 16.29
CA VAL A 285 14.75 -8.05 17.17
C VAL A 285 13.94 -6.79 17.45
N ASP A 286 12.61 -6.91 17.42
CA ASP A 286 11.67 -5.86 17.77
C ASP A 286 10.61 -6.42 18.72
N ALA A 287 10.18 -5.63 19.71
CA ALA A 287 9.15 -6.01 20.67
C ALA A 287 8.27 -4.81 21.00
N TRP A 288 6.97 -5.04 21.11
CA TRP A 288 5.99 -3.96 21.33
C TRP A 288 4.79 -4.40 22.17
N ASP A 289 4.17 -3.43 22.81
CA ASP A 289 2.84 -3.55 23.41
C ASP A 289 2.07 -2.25 23.19
N PHE A 290 0.99 -2.36 22.42
CA PHE A 290 0.16 -1.25 21.99
C PHE A 290 -1.30 -1.43 22.36
N VAL A 291 -1.93 -0.29 22.60
CA VAL A 291 -3.38 -0.09 22.54
C VAL A 291 -3.74 0.68 21.26
N GLY A 292 -4.95 0.50 20.76
CA GLY A 292 -5.44 1.22 19.58
C GLY A 292 -5.57 2.73 19.85
N THR A 293 -5.73 3.50 18.79
CA THR A 293 -6.19 4.90 18.88
C THR A 293 -7.67 4.97 18.52
N ASP A 294 -8.50 5.46 19.42
CA ASP A 294 -9.89 5.78 19.14
C ASP A 294 -9.96 7.08 18.34
N ILE A 295 -10.29 6.93 17.05
CA ILE A 295 -10.46 8.02 16.11
C ILE A 295 -11.94 8.41 15.90
N SER A 296 -12.86 7.85 16.69
CA SER A 296 -14.30 8.13 16.59
C SER A 296 -14.70 9.55 17.03
N PRO A 297 -14.01 10.22 17.98
CA PRO A 297 -14.36 11.59 18.36
C PRO A 297 -14.23 12.56 17.18
N HIS A 298 -15.19 13.48 17.09
CA HIS A 298 -15.33 14.43 15.97
C HIS A 298 -14.68 15.79 16.21
N GLY A 299 -14.03 16.04 17.36
CA GLY A 299 -13.35 17.30 17.68
C GLY A 299 -11.88 17.35 17.24
N MET A 300 -11.27 18.54 17.29
CA MET A 300 -9.83 18.71 17.09
C MET A 300 -9.04 18.22 18.31
N PHE A 301 -8.04 17.36 18.13
CA PHE A 301 -7.23 16.79 19.22
C PHE A 301 -8.07 16.05 20.27
N HIS A 302 -9.02 15.24 19.81
CA HIS A 302 -9.90 14.44 20.68
C HIS A 302 -9.66 12.93 20.53
N ASP A 303 -8.71 12.49 19.69
CA ASP A 303 -8.36 11.08 19.59
C ASP A 303 -7.80 10.57 20.94
N THR A 304 -8.37 9.49 21.45
CA THR A 304 -8.00 8.88 22.74
C THR A 304 -7.44 7.47 22.56
N GLU A 305 -7.05 6.80 23.64
CA GLU A 305 -6.62 5.41 23.61
C GLU A 305 -7.82 4.44 23.60
N ASP A 306 -7.79 3.49 22.66
CA ASP A 306 -8.71 2.35 22.64
C ASP A 306 -8.06 1.13 23.32
N TYR A 307 -8.28 0.99 24.63
CA TYR A 307 -7.80 -0.15 25.42
C TYR A 307 -8.49 -1.48 25.08
N SER A 308 -9.61 -1.45 24.35
CA SER A 308 -10.29 -2.66 23.88
C SER A 308 -9.60 -3.29 22.66
N THR A 309 -8.79 -2.49 21.97
CA THR A 309 -7.95 -2.91 20.85
C THR A 309 -6.50 -3.03 21.30
N ARG A 310 -5.91 -4.23 21.17
CA ARG A 310 -4.50 -4.50 21.53
C ARG A 310 -3.73 -5.07 20.37
N LEU A 311 -2.47 -4.67 20.25
CA LEU A 311 -1.47 -5.25 19.37
C LEU A 311 -0.16 -5.36 20.15
N TYR A 312 0.32 -6.56 20.36
CA TYR A 312 1.54 -6.81 21.13
C TYR A 312 2.30 -7.99 20.52
N GLY A 313 3.60 -8.05 20.68
CA GLY A 313 4.37 -9.09 20.03
C GLY A 313 5.87 -8.91 20.08
N VAL A 314 6.52 -9.83 19.38
CA VAL A 314 7.95 -9.85 19.12
C VAL A 314 8.18 -10.32 17.69
N GLU A 315 9.11 -9.68 17.01
CA GLU A 315 9.60 -10.07 15.69
C GLU A 315 11.11 -10.22 15.73
N THR A 316 11.62 -11.19 14.98
CA THR A 316 13.03 -11.35 14.71
C THR A 316 13.25 -11.51 13.21
N THR A 317 14.14 -10.71 12.64
CA THR A 317 14.58 -10.85 11.26
C THR A 317 16.04 -11.27 11.25
N TRP A 318 16.31 -12.41 10.61
CA TRP A 318 17.67 -12.86 10.31
C TRP A 318 18.00 -12.61 8.83
N ALA A 319 19.18 -12.09 8.56
CA ALA A 319 19.74 -11.91 7.22
C ALA A 319 20.86 -12.95 6.98
N PRO A 320 20.53 -14.13 6.40
CA PRO A 320 21.52 -15.13 5.99
C PRO A 320 22.65 -14.53 5.15
N PRO A 321 23.83 -15.20 5.09
CA PRO A 321 24.90 -14.80 4.18
C PRO A 321 24.40 -14.62 2.76
N ASP A 322 24.95 -13.61 2.09
CA ASP A 322 24.67 -13.37 0.68
C ASP A 322 25.15 -14.58 -0.13
N PHE A 323 24.45 -14.88 -1.22
CA PHE A 323 24.70 -16.06 -2.04
C PHE A 323 24.73 -15.69 -3.52
N THR A 324 25.06 -16.66 -4.38
CA THR A 324 25.04 -16.49 -5.83
C THR A 324 24.03 -17.46 -6.42
N PHE A 325 23.17 -16.95 -7.30
CA PHE A 325 22.20 -17.74 -8.05
C PHE A 325 22.20 -17.32 -9.51
N MET A 326 22.33 -18.29 -10.43
CA MET A 326 22.46 -18.04 -11.87
C MET A 326 23.56 -17.00 -12.22
N GLY A 327 24.69 -17.05 -11.51
CA GLY A 327 25.82 -16.13 -11.73
C GLY A 327 25.60 -14.68 -11.27
N GLN A 328 24.50 -14.41 -10.56
CA GLN A 328 24.19 -13.09 -10.00
C GLN A 328 24.09 -13.15 -8.48
N ALA A 329 24.40 -12.03 -7.83
CA ALA A 329 24.28 -11.91 -6.38
C ALA A 329 22.83 -12.09 -5.92
N GLY A 330 22.68 -12.66 -4.73
CA GLY A 330 21.41 -12.86 -4.05
C GLY A 330 21.55 -12.66 -2.55
N TYR A 331 20.44 -12.34 -1.92
CA TYR A 331 20.29 -12.20 -0.48
C TYR A 331 18.86 -12.53 -0.10
N SER A 332 18.66 -12.82 1.18
CA SER A 332 17.33 -13.04 1.72
C SER A 332 17.24 -12.61 3.17
N PHE A 333 16.02 -12.57 3.67
CA PHE A 333 15.67 -12.31 5.05
C PHE A 333 14.66 -13.37 5.48
N LEU A 334 14.82 -13.83 6.72
CA LEU A 334 13.89 -14.72 7.40
C LEU A 334 13.30 -13.98 8.60
N ASP A 335 12.04 -13.61 8.48
CA ASP A 335 11.24 -13.03 9.55
C ASP A 335 10.57 -14.16 10.33
N LEU A 336 10.63 -14.09 11.65
CA LEU A 336 9.90 -14.95 12.59
C LEU A 336 9.17 -14.04 13.57
N PHE A 337 7.86 -14.20 13.70
CA PHE A 337 7.07 -13.31 14.53
C PHE A 337 6.01 -14.05 15.35
N TYR A 338 5.82 -13.54 16.56
CA TYR A 338 4.63 -13.75 17.37
C TYR A 338 3.94 -12.41 17.56
N PHE A 339 2.64 -12.35 17.28
CA PHE A 339 1.84 -11.19 17.63
C PHE A 339 0.44 -11.58 18.10
N GLY A 340 0.04 -10.99 19.21
CA GLY A 340 -1.31 -11.07 19.74
C GLY A 340 -2.14 -9.87 19.30
N THR A 341 -3.38 -10.13 18.92
CA THR A 341 -4.39 -9.10 18.69
C THR A 341 -5.58 -9.33 19.62
N LYS A 342 -6.12 -8.24 20.17
CA LYS A 342 -7.41 -8.25 20.86
C LYS A 342 -8.27 -7.16 20.26
N ALA A 343 -9.50 -7.47 19.90
CA ALA A 343 -10.43 -6.50 19.35
C ALA A 343 -11.88 -6.95 19.57
N GLY A 344 -12.79 -5.99 19.65
CA GLY A 344 -14.22 -6.20 19.88
C GLY A 344 -15.11 -5.72 18.73
N GLY A 345 -16.37 -6.16 18.75
CA GLY A 345 -17.41 -5.68 17.86
C GLY A 345 -17.22 -6.12 16.40
N GLY A 346 -17.64 -5.22 15.50
CA GLY A 346 -17.72 -5.40 14.03
C GLY A 346 -16.48 -5.96 13.35
N ILE A 347 -15.29 -5.70 13.91
CA ILE A 347 -14.01 -6.08 13.32
C ILE A 347 -13.54 -7.47 13.75
N SER A 348 -14.14 -8.04 14.78
CA SER A 348 -13.74 -9.32 15.39
C SER A 348 -14.80 -10.40 15.30
N GLY A 349 -15.97 -10.06 14.77
CA GLY A 349 -17.01 -11.04 14.50
C GLY A 349 -16.54 -12.14 13.55
N VAL A 350 -17.24 -13.26 13.60
CA VAL A 350 -16.90 -14.48 12.89
C VAL A 350 -18.11 -15.00 12.14
N SER A 351 -17.87 -15.82 11.11
CA SER A 351 -18.96 -16.50 10.41
C SER A 351 -19.72 -17.39 11.38
N ALA A 352 -21.04 -17.28 11.37
CA ALA A 352 -21.97 -18.16 12.04
C ALA A 352 -22.67 -19.07 11.01
N PRO A 353 -23.41 -20.10 11.45
CA PRO A 353 -24.31 -20.84 10.57
C PRO A 353 -25.23 -19.89 9.79
N SER A 354 -25.66 -20.31 8.60
CA SER A 354 -26.51 -19.52 7.69
C SER A 354 -25.89 -18.21 7.18
N PHE A 355 -24.56 -18.15 7.07
CA PHE A 355 -23.83 -17.02 6.46
C PHE A 355 -24.06 -15.69 7.21
N ALA A 356 -24.44 -15.77 8.48
CA ALA A 356 -24.58 -14.63 9.36
C ALA A 356 -23.23 -14.27 10.02
N VAL A 357 -23.11 -13.01 10.44
CA VAL A 357 -21.96 -12.52 11.19
C VAL A 357 -22.31 -12.50 12.67
N GLN A 358 -21.57 -13.25 13.48
CA GLN A 358 -21.68 -13.19 14.93
C GLN A 358 -20.64 -12.21 15.48
N GLN A 359 -21.12 -11.11 16.04
CA GLN A 359 -20.27 -10.10 16.68
C GLN A 359 -19.73 -10.58 18.03
N GLY A 360 -18.56 -10.09 18.42
CA GLY A 360 -17.94 -10.48 19.68
C GLY A 360 -16.56 -9.88 19.91
N MET A 361 -15.87 -10.40 20.92
CA MET A 361 -14.48 -10.10 21.25
C MET A 361 -13.61 -11.27 20.80
N ALA A 362 -12.56 -10.99 20.04
CA ALA A 362 -11.56 -11.99 19.65
C ALA A 362 -10.22 -11.64 20.25
N THR A 363 -9.55 -12.64 20.82
CA THR A 363 -8.12 -12.61 21.10
C THR A 363 -7.45 -13.65 20.20
N ARG A 364 -6.59 -13.19 19.29
CA ARG A 364 -5.90 -14.03 18.31
C ARG A 364 -4.40 -14.00 18.59
N ASN A 365 -3.82 -15.17 18.80
CA ASN A 365 -2.38 -15.38 18.95
C ASN A 365 -1.83 -15.90 17.64
N ASN A 366 -1.00 -15.11 16.96
CA ASN A 366 -0.48 -15.43 15.64
C ASN A 366 0.98 -15.81 15.75
N PHE A 367 1.34 -16.95 15.17
CA PHE A 367 2.71 -17.44 15.06
C PHE A 367 2.99 -17.62 13.59
N GLY A 368 4.04 -16.98 13.09
CA GLY A 368 4.34 -17.04 11.67
C GLY A 368 5.76 -16.67 11.34
N GLY A 369 6.03 -16.71 10.04
CA GLY A 369 7.29 -16.27 9.48
C GLY A 369 7.18 -15.98 8.01
N ARG A 370 8.17 -15.26 7.50
CA ARG A 370 8.29 -14.89 6.09
C ARG A 370 9.73 -15.07 5.63
N TRP A 371 9.91 -15.75 4.50
CA TRP A 371 11.17 -15.78 3.78
C TRP A 371 11.05 -14.95 2.50
N HIS A 372 11.89 -13.94 2.36
CA HIS A 372 11.84 -13.04 1.22
C HIS A 372 13.23 -12.59 0.78
N GLY A 373 13.37 -12.16 -0.47
CA GLY A 373 14.63 -11.66 -0.99
C GLY A 373 14.74 -11.70 -2.50
N ILE A 374 15.98 -11.63 -2.96
CA ILE A 374 16.36 -11.65 -4.38
C ILE A 374 17.40 -12.75 -4.58
N ALA A 375 17.16 -13.62 -5.55
CA ALA A 375 18.09 -14.66 -5.99
C ALA A 375 18.41 -14.44 -7.48
N GLY A 376 19.44 -13.65 -7.77
CA GLY A 376 19.76 -13.28 -9.15
C GLY A 376 18.56 -12.62 -9.84
N PRO A 377 18.02 -13.13 -10.96
CA PRO A 377 16.85 -12.56 -11.62
C PRO A 377 15.51 -12.85 -10.91
N VAL A 378 15.48 -13.73 -9.91
CA VAL A 378 14.26 -14.13 -9.19
C VAL A 378 14.07 -13.24 -7.96
N GLU A 379 12.85 -12.76 -7.76
CA GLU A 379 12.42 -12.05 -6.55
C GLU A 379 11.31 -12.87 -5.90
N PHE A 380 11.36 -13.05 -4.57
CA PHE A 380 10.41 -13.92 -3.86
C PHE A 380 10.06 -13.40 -2.48
N SER A 381 8.86 -13.75 -2.02
CA SER A 381 8.35 -13.53 -0.68
C SER A 381 7.31 -14.58 -0.40
N MET A 382 7.52 -15.40 0.63
CA MET A 382 6.57 -16.42 1.05
C MET A 382 6.49 -16.46 2.57
N GLY A 383 5.30 -16.58 3.12
CA GLY A 383 5.10 -16.62 4.55
C GLY A 383 3.83 -17.33 4.94
N GLY A 384 3.75 -17.72 6.20
CA GLY A 384 2.61 -18.44 6.75
C GLY A 384 2.36 -18.03 8.18
N ILE A 385 1.09 -18.11 8.58
CA ILE A 385 0.65 -17.78 9.93
C ILE A 385 -0.27 -18.90 10.40
N TRP A 386 -0.02 -19.42 11.59
CA TRP A 386 -1.00 -20.14 12.37
C TRP A 386 -1.58 -19.20 13.43
N GLN A 387 -2.89 -19.26 13.62
CA GLN A 387 -3.67 -18.35 14.44
C GLN A 387 -4.50 -19.14 15.45
N GLY A 388 -4.07 -19.08 16.70
CA GLY A 388 -4.77 -19.62 17.85
C GLY A 388 -5.56 -18.54 18.61
N GLY A 389 -6.17 -18.92 19.73
CA GLY A 389 -6.79 -17.98 20.68
C GLY A 389 -8.26 -18.29 20.94
N ALA A 390 -9.06 -17.26 21.24
CA ALA A 390 -10.46 -17.43 21.60
C ALA A 390 -11.34 -16.30 21.06
N PHE A 391 -12.54 -16.67 20.63
CA PHE A 391 -13.62 -15.76 20.27
C PHE A 391 -14.77 -15.91 21.26
N ARG A 392 -15.26 -14.80 21.81
CA ARG A 392 -16.45 -14.75 22.66
C ARG A 392 -17.51 -13.87 22.02
N ALA A 393 -18.66 -14.45 21.71
CA ALA A 393 -19.78 -13.70 21.14
C ALA A 393 -20.35 -12.67 22.13
N THR A 394 -21.01 -11.64 21.61
CA THR A 394 -21.77 -10.70 22.43
C THR A 394 -22.99 -11.37 23.03
N GLY A 395 -23.11 -11.35 24.36
CA GLY A 395 -24.27 -11.84 25.11
C GLY A 395 -23.88 -12.39 26.49
N PRO A 396 -24.79 -12.36 27.48
CA PRO A 396 -24.51 -12.67 28.88
C PRO A 396 -23.92 -14.09 29.09
N ASP A 397 -24.36 -15.08 28.32
CA ASP A 397 -23.98 -16.49 28.48
C ASP A 397 -23.10 -17.04 27.34
N SER A 398 -22.48 -16.16 26.55
CA SER A 398 -21.64 -16.59 25.43
C SER A 398 -20.34 -17.23 25.92
N LEU A 399 -20.22 -18.55 25.72
CA LEU A 399 -18.99 -19.30 25.97
C LEU A 399 -17.90 -18.96 24.94
N PRO A 400 -16.62 -18.93 25.36
CA PRO A 400 -15.52 -18.74 24.43
C PRO A 400 -15.41 -19.96 23.50
N ARG A 401 -15.17 -19.70 22.22
CA ARG A 401 -14.81 -20.71 21.23
C ARG A 401 -13.34 -20.60 20.89
N PRO A 402 -12.57 -21.70 20.87
CA PRO A 402 -11.20 -21.69 20.39
C PRO A 402 -11.12 -21.21 18.93
N ILE A 403 -10.05 -20.50 18.62
CA ILE A 403 -9.66 -20.13 17.26
C ILE A 403 -8.56 -21.09 16.83
N ASP A 404 -8.70 -21.67 15.65
CA ASP A 404 -7.68 -22.49 15.00
C ASP A 404 -7.77 -22.23 13.49
N ALA A 405 -6.99 -21.26 13.04
CA ALA A 405 -6.99 -20.79 11.68
C ALA A 405 -5.56 -20.64 11.18
N TRP A 406 -5.40 -20.59 9.87
CA TRP A 406 -4.10 -20.39 9.25
C TRP A 406 -4.19 -19.63 7.93
N SER A 407 -3.05 -19.08 7.52
CA SER A 407 -2.86 -18.50 6.20
C SER A 407 -1.49 -18.86 5.63
N PHE A 408 -1.41 -18.82 4.31
CA PHE A 408 -0.17 -18.89 3.56
C PHE A 408 -0.24 -17.84 2.46
N SER A 409 0.81 -17.05 2.31
CA SER A 409 0.91 -16.02 1.29
C SER A 409 2.21 -16.12 0.54
N SER A 410 2.16 -16.01 -0.79
CA SER A 410 3.35 -16.11 -1.62
C SER A 410 3.29 -15.22 -2.86
N ASN A 411 4.43 -14.61 -3.17
CA ASN A 411 4.68 -13.91 -4.43
C ASN A 411 6.09 -14.25 -4.90
N ALA A 412 6.21 -14.72 -6.13
CA ALA A 412 7.50 -14.96 -6.76
C ALA A 412 7.45 -14.50 -8.21
N GLY A 413 8.57 -14.00 -8.71
CA GLY A 413 8.68 -13.65 -10.11
C GLY A 413 10.10 -13.54 -10.61
N TYR A 414 10.21 -13.30 -11.90
CA TYR A 414 11.44 -13.27 -12.66
C TYR A 414 11.56 -11.94 -13.40
N ARG A 415 12.71 -11.30 -13.26
CA ARG A 415 13.06 -10.09 -14.01
C ARG A 415 13.75 -10.47 -15.31
N ILE A 416 13.17 -10.07 -16.43
CA ILE A 416 13.74 -10.32 -17.76
C ILE A 416 15.02 -9.49 -17.90
N ALA A 417 16.14 -10.15 -18.15
CA ALA A 417 17.42 -9.48 -18.24
C ALA A 417 17.54 -8.67 -19.53
N HIS A 418 18.12 -7.47 -19.45
CA HIS A 418 18.48 -6.61 -20.58
C HIS A 418 17.32 -6.22 -21.51
N ASP A 419 16.07 -6.30 -21.04
CA ASP A 419 14.94 -5.78 -21.80
C ASP A 419 14.80 -4.27 -21.58
N ARG A 420 14.31 -3.57 -22.61
CA ARG A 420 14.18 -2.10 -22.57
C ARG A 420 13.16 -1.58 -21.54
N PHE A 421 12.33 -2.46 -20.99
CA PHE A 421 11.23 -2.11 -20.09
C PHE A 421 11.40 -2.67 -18.67
N HIS A 422 12.56 -3.24 -18.34
CA HIS A 422 12.80 -3.85 -17.02
C HIS A 422 11.68 -4.82 -16.59
N THR A 423 11.17 -5.62 -17.53
CA THR A 423 9.96 -6.41 -17.37
C THR A 423 10.12 -7.41 -16.23
N PHE A 424 9.14 -7.41 -15.33
CA PHE A 424 8.98 -8.40 -14.27
C PHE A 424 7.74 -9.24 -14.56
N VAL A 425 7.87 -10.56 -14.52
CA VAL A 425 6.75 -11.50 -14.64
C VAL A 425 6.68 -12.28 -13.34
N GLY A 426 5.55 -12.25 -12.67
CA GLY A 426 5.37 -12.86 -11.36
C GLY A 426 4.06 -13.62 -11.23
N MET A 427 3.93 -14.29 -10.10
CA MET A 427 2.74 -15.00 -9.69
C MET A 427 2.58 -14.81 -8.19
N GLN A 428 1.40 -14.35 -7.80
CA GLN A 428 0.92 -14.38 -6.43
C GLN A 428 0.01 -15.59 -6.24
N ALA A 429 0.13 -16.25 -5.10
CA ALA A 429 -0.77 -17.31 -4.69
C ALA A 429 -0.92 -17.29 -3.17
N ASP A 430 -2.17 -17.21 -2.71
CA ASP A 430 -2.48 -17.12 -1.29
C ASP A 430 -3.60 -18.10 -0.90
N VAL A 431 -3.57 -18.51 0.36
CA VAL A 431 -4.59 -19.35 1.00
C VAL A 431 -4.89 -18.78 2.38
N PHE A 432 -6.16 -18.50 2.63
CA PHE A 432 -6.69 -18.04 3.90
C PHE A 432 -7.81 -18.98 4.33
N SER A 433 -7.59 -19.70 5.43
CA SER A 433 -8.57 -20.64 5.97
C SER A 433 -9.92 -19.98 6.27
N GLY A 434 -10.97 -20.78 6.22
CA GLY A 434 -12.35 -20.35 6.38
C GLY A 434 -13.28 -21.50 6.74
N GLY A 435 -14.34 -21.21 7.49
CA GLY A 435 -15.39 -22.18 7.80
C GLY A 435 -15.41 -22.62 9.25
N ASP A 436 -15.74 -23.90 9.46
CA ASP A 436 -15.86 -24.58 10.76
C ASP A 436 -17.01 -24.17 11.68
N ALA A 437 -18.11 -23.64 11.12
CA ALA A 437 -19.36 -23.41 11.87
C ALA A 437 -19.99 -24.69 12.48
N ARG A 438 -19.50 -25.90 12.12
CA ARG A 438 -19.96 -27.21 12.61
C ARG A 438 -19.12 -27.80 13.74
N ARG A 439 -17.90 -27.30 13.92
CA ARG A 439 -17.03 -27.63 15.06
C ARG A 439 -17.12 -26.44 16.00
N ASN A 440 -16.98 -26.63 17.31
CA ASN A 440 -17.07 -25.51 18.26
C ASN A 440 -15.81 -24.60 18.20
N THR A 441 -15.24 -24.40 17.01
CA THR A 441 -13.95 -23.78 16.69
C THR A 441 -14.12 -22.75 15.59
N VAL A 442 -13.43 -21.61 15.68
CA VAL A 442 -13.40 -20.61 14.60
C VAL A 442 -12.24 -20.93 13.67
N GLY A 443 -12.56 -21.51 12.51
CA GLY A 443 -11.58 -21.88 11.45
C GLY A 443 -11.31 -20.79 10.42
N THR A 444 -11.94 -19.62 10.58
CA THR A 444 -11.75 -18.49 9.67
C THR A 444 -10.61 -17.60 10.13
N TYR A 445 -9.59 -17.53 9.27
CA TYR A 445 -8.47 -16.60 9.43
C TYR A 445 -8.94 -15.16 9.27
N SER A 446 -8.38 -14.27 10.09
CA SER A 446 -8.71 -12.85 10.04
C SER A 446 -7.54 -12.02 10.55
N GLN A 447 -7.24 -10.91 9.86
CA GLN A 447 -6.33 -9.87 10.32
C GLN A 447 -7.11 -8.56 10.53
N PRO A 448 -7.42 -8.18 11.79
CA PRO A 448 -8.33 -7.07 12.06
C PRO A 448 -7.71 -5.69 11.78
N PHE A 449 -6.39 -5.59 11.66
CA PHE A 449 -5.69 -4.31 11.68
C PHE A 449 -5.24 -3.82 10.31
N ASN A 450 -6.11 -3.93 9.31
CA ASN A 450 -5.89 -3.42 7.95
C ASN A 450 -4.53 -3.88 7.39
N PRO A 451 -4.39 -5.17 7.06
CA PRO A 451 -3.44 -5.56 6.03
C PRO A 451 -3.63 -4.63 4.81
N GLN A 452 -2.60 -4.47 4.00
CA GLN A 452 -2.66 -3.59 2.84
C GLN A 452 -3.82 -4.02 1.95
N LEU A 453 -4.96 -3.31 2.02
CA LEU A 453 -6.23 -3.85 1.53
C LEU A 453 -6.24 -4.18 0.03
N THR A 454 -5.34 -3.55 -0.74
CA THR A 454 -5.17 -3.80 -2.17
C THR A 454 -4.21 -4.95 -2.50
N TYR A 455 -3.71 -5.69 -1.50
CA TYR A 455 -2.76 -6.79 -1.65
C TYR A 455 -3.37 -7.90 -2.52
N VAL A 456 -4.48 -8.49 -2.06
CA VAL A 456 -5.21 -9.53 -2.80
C VAL A 456 -6.04 -8.95 -3.95
N ASP A 457 -6.71 -7.81 -3.74
CA ASP A 457 -7.64 -7.23 -4.71
C ASP A 457 -7.65 -5.71 -4.65
N ALA A 458 -7.25 -5.05 -5.74
CA ALA A 458 -7.26 -3.60 -5.80
C ALA A 458 -8.66 -2.97 -5.68
N SER A 459 -9.72 -3.71 -6.00
CA SER A 459 -11.10 -3.20 -5.92
C SER A 459 -11.72 -3.30 -4.53
N LEU A 460 -11.02 -3.89 -3.56
CA LEU A 460 -11.50 -4.10 -2.18
C LEU A 460 -12.80 -4.91 -2.12
N THR A 461 -13.02 -5.79 -3.09
CA THR A 461 -14.20 -6.62 -3.22
C THR A 461 -14.05 -7.88 -2.38
N VAL A 462 -12.86 -8.49 -2.37
CA VAL A 462 -12.53 -9.66 -1.56
C VAL A 462 -11.47 -9.31 -0.51
N SER A 463 -11.31 -10.17 0.48
CA SER A 463 -10.33 -10.00 1.57
C SER A 463 -9.69 -11.32 1.95
N GLU A 464 -8.65 -11.22 2.77
CA GLU A 464 -7.78 -12.30 3.24
C GLU A 464 -8.47 -13.19 4.30
N SER A 465 -9.62 -13.76 3.95
CA SER A 465 -10.44 -14.60 4.85
C SER A 465 -11.34 -15.52 4.03
N ASN A 466 -11.29 -16.82 4.31
CA ASN A 466 -12.01 -17.86 3.57
C ASN A 466 -11.76 -17.79 2.05
N MET A 467 -10.49 -17.70 1.64
CA MET A 467 -10.13 -17.42 0.25
C MET A 467 -8.91 -18.21 -0.20
N VAL A 468 -8.91 -18.62 -1.46
CA VAL A 468 -7.74 -19.07 -2.21
C VAL A 468 -7.64 -18.20 -3.44
N ASP A 469 -6.45 -17.71 -3.77
CA ASP A 469 -6.24 -16.96 -5.00
C ASP A 469 -4.95 -17.33 -5.73
N ILE A 470 -4.99 -17.09 -7.04
CA ILE A 470 -3.81 -17.12 -7.91
C ILE A 470 -3.88 -15.92 -8.84
N GLY A 471 -2.82 -15.14 -8.88
CA GLY A 471 -2.72 -13.90 -9.63
C GLY A 471 -1.41 -13.82 -10.40
N PRO A 472 -1.36 -14.27 -11.66
CA PRO A 472 -0.26 -13.91 -12.55
C PRO A 472 -0.19 -12.38 -12.69
N GLU A 473 1.03 -11.85 -12.67
CA GLU A 473 1.30 -10.44 -12.84
C GLU A 473 2.44 -10.17 -13.81
N VAL A 474 2.32 -9.06 -14.52
CA VAL A 474 3.40 -8.52 -15.36
C VAL A 474 3.54 -7.05 -15.05
N ARG A 475 4.78 -6.61 -14.87
CA ARG A 475 5.11 -5.21 -14.63
C ARG A 475 6.18 -4.77 -15.62
N MET A 476 5.96 -3.60 -16.21
CA MET A 476 6.85 -3.00 -17.19
C MET A 476 7.10 -1.55 -16.81
N THR A 477 8.35 -1.14 -16.87
CA THR A 477 8.81 0.22 -16.58
C THR A 477 9.26 0.86 -17.89
N PHE A 478 8.36 1.64 -18.49
CA PHE A 478 8.55 2.24 -19.81
C PHE A 478 9.55 3.40 -19.79
N PHE A 479 9.53 4.17 -18.70
CA PHE A 479 10.48 5.23 -18.40
C PHE A 479 10.95 5.05 -16.96
N ARG A 480 12.10 5.63 -16.60
CA ARG A 480 12.56 5.60 -15.20
C ARG A 480 11.49 6.11 -14.22
N SER A 481 10.62 7.00 -14.66
CA SER A 481 9.53 7.61 -13.92
C SER A 481 8.13 7.04 -14.19
N LEU A 482 7.97 6.03 -15.05
CA LEU A 482 6.65 5.47 -15.38
C LEU A 482 6.66 3.94 -15.42
N SER A 483 5.82 3.32 -14.59
CA SER A 483 5.62 1.88 -14.55
C SER A 483 4.15 1.51 -14.68
N VAL A 484 3.89 0.40 -15.36
CA VAL A 484 2.56 -0.20 -15.47
C VAL A 484 2.63 -1.65 -15.00
N MET A 485 1.69 -2.03 -14.15
CA MET A 485 1.47 -3.38 -13.66
C MET A 485 0.11 -3.87 -14.15
N ALA A 486 0.05 -5.07 -14.71
CA ALA A 486 -1.18 -5.79 -14.98
C ALA A 486 -1.22 -7.07 -14.13
N ARG A 487 -2.38 -7.35 -13.52
CA ARG A 487 -2.64 -8.56 -12.72
C ARG A 487 -3.93 -9.22 -13.19
N TYR A 488 -3.99 -10.54 -13.14
CA TYR A 488 -5.20 -11.30 -13.45
C TYR A 488 -5.53 -12.30 -12.33
N PRO A 489 -5.92 -11.83 -11.14
CA PRO A 489 -6.28 -12.72 -10.04
C PRO A 489 -7.60 -13.45 -10.26
N LEU A 490 -7.59 -14.71 -9.85
CA LEU A 490 -8.72 -15.64 -9.79
C LEU A 490 -8.95 -16.01 -8.33
N TYR A 491 -10.21 -16.03 -7.88
CA TYR A 491 -10.55 -16.22 -6.47
C TYR A 491 -11.53 -17.38 -6.27
N TRP A 492 -11.27 -18.20 -5.25
CA TRP A 492 -12.14 -19.25 -4.76
C TRP A 492 -12.34 -19.10 -3.25
N ARG A 493 -13.48 -19.57 -2.74
CA ARG A 493 -13.69 -19.77 -1.32
C ARG A 493 -12.89 -20.99 -0.87
N TYR A 494 -12.13 -20.85 0.20
CA TYR A 494 -11.47 -21.99 0.85
C TYR A 494 -12.50 -23.03 1.32
N SER A 495 -13.58 -22.55 1.95
CA SER A 495 -14.72 -23.35 2.37
C SER A 495 -16.03 -22.78 1.82
N THR A 496 -16.85 -23.66 1.24
CA THR A 496 -18.20 -23.31 0.77
C THR A 496 -19.21 -23.13 1.90
N GLN A 497 -18.84 -23.50 3.13
CA GLN A 497 -19.66 -23.36 4.34
C GLN A 497 -19.57 -21.97 4.98
N ALA A 498 -18.63 -21.14 4.54
CA ALA A 498 -18.51 -19.75 4.95
C ALA A 498 -18.78 -18.80 3.75
N PRO A 499 -19.23 -17.56 4.02
CA PRO A 499 -19.47 -16.59 2.96
C PRO A 499 -18.16 -16.06 2.36
N VAL A 500 -18.31 -15.29 1.29
CA VAL A 500 -17.23 -14.45 0.77
C VAL A 500 -16.98 -13.32 1.77
N SER A 501 -15.71 -13.08 2.12
CA SER A 501 -15.29 -12.01 3.03
C SER A 501 -15.00 -10.73 2.25
N ARG A 502 -15.22 -9.55 2.85
CA ARG A 502 -14.81 -8.25 2.30
C ARG A 502 -14.01 -7.42 3.30
N PRO A 503 -13.17 -6.48 2.84
CA PRO A 503 -12.49 -5.54 3.71
C PRO A 503 -13.48 -4.75 4.57
N GLY A 504 -13.19 -4.62 5.87
CA GLY A 504 -13.92 -3.76 6.82
C GLY A 504 -15.33 -4.23 7.22
N ALA A 505 -15.94 -5.21 6.56
CA ALA A 505 -17.22 -5.81 6.96
C ALA A 505 -17.16 -7.33 6.79
N LEU A 506 -17.59 -8.05 7.81
CA LEU A 506 -17.09 -9.41 8.00
C LEU A 506 -17.46 -10.43 6.93
N GLN A 507 -18.51 -10.23 6.12
CA GLN A 507 -18.87 -11.12 5.00
C GLN A 507 -19.99 -10.52 4.12
N TYR A 508 -20.15 -11.04 2.91
CA TYR A 508 -21.34 -10.83 2.08
C TYR A 508 -22.45 -11.82 2.45
N ALA A 509 -23.71 -11.37 2.39
CA ALA A 509 -24.90 -12.21 2.63
C ALA A 509 -25.34 -13.03 1.40
N TYR A 510 -24.46 -13.22 0.40
CA TYR A 510 -24.82 -13.97 -0.81
C TYR A 510 -24.72 -15.48 -0.57
N HIS A 511 -25.80 -16.20 -0.82
CA HIS A 511 -25.87 -17.65 -0.67
C HIS A 511 -25.76 -18.32 -2.04
N TYR A 512 -24.69 -19.07 -2.28
CA TYR A 512 -24.49 -19.77 -3.55
C TYR A 512 -23.66 -21.04 -3.42
N ASN A 513 -23.86 -21.94 -4.39
CA ASN A 513 -23.13 -23.20 -4.50
C ASN A 513 -21.82 -23.03 -5.28
N GLY A 514 -20.79 -23.78 -4.87
CA GLY A 514 -19.47 -23.81 -5.52
C GLY A 514 -18.44 -22.86 -4.89
N SER A 515 -17.16 -23.17 -5.06
CA SER A 515 -16.07 -22.40 -4.47
C SER A 515 -15.71 -21.15 -5.27
N PHE A 516 -15.80 -21.18 -6.60
CA PHE A 516 -15.33 -20.06 -7.44
C PHE A 516 -16.13 -18.76 -7.19
N ILE A 517 -15.42 -17.71 -6.79
CA ILE A 517 -15.96 -16.38 -6.49
C ILE A 517 -16.00 -15.55 -7.78
N GLY A 518 -14.90 -15.54 -8.53
CA GLY A 518 -14.74 -14.73 -9.73
C GLY A 518 -13.29 -14.45 -10.08
N MET A 519 -13.10 -13.47 -10.96
CA MET A 519 -11.80 -13.00 -11.43
C MET A 519 -11.79 -11.47 -11.44
N ALA A 520 -10.63 -10.85 -11.26
CA ALA A 520 -10.51 -9.40 -11.30
C ALA A 520 -9.29 -8.93 -12.10
N PRO A 521 -9.37 -8.89 -13.44
CA PRO A 521 -8.37 -8.19 -14.25
C PRO A 521 -8.12 -6.78 -13.73
N GLN A 522 -6.85 -6.46 -13.49
CA GLN A 522 -6.40 -5.25 -12.83
C GLN A 522 -5.23 -4.65 -13.59
N ALA A 523 -5.20 -3.32 -13.68
CA ALA A 523 -4.07 -2.56 -14.19
C ALA A 523 -3.77 -1.38 -13.26
N THR A 524 -2.50 -1.16 -12.95
CA THR A 524 -2.04 0.00 -12.18
C THR A 524 -0.92 0.71 -12.94
N LEU A 525 -1.08 2.00 -13.17
CA LEU A 525 -0.05 2.90 -13.66
C LEU A 525 0.48 3.71 -12.49
N THR A 526 1.80 3.77 -12.35
CA THR A 526 2.49 4.59 -11.35
C THR A 526 3.46 5.52 -12.06
N TRP A 527 3.21 6.83 -11.93
CA TRP A 527 4.04 7.87 -12.52
C TRP A 527 4.64 8.76 -11.43
N GLN A 528 5.97 8.76 -11.34
CA GLN A 528 6.72 9.74 -10.58
C GLN A 528 6.92 11.00 -11.44
N ILE A 529 6.03 11.99 -11.32
CA ILE A 529 6.05 13.21 -12.16
C ILE A 529 7.29 14.05 -11.83
N GLY A 530 7.69 14.09 -10.57
CA GLY A 530 8.92 14.71 -10.08
C GLY A 530 9.28 14.19 -8.69
N PRO A 531 10.30 14.75 -8.01
CA PRO A 531 10.69 14.30 -6.67
C PRO A 531 9.55 14.34 -5.65
N HIS A 532 8.70 15.36 -5.74
CA HIS A 532 7.64 15.59 -4.77
C HIS A 532 6.26 15.13 -5.22
N LEU A 533 6.05 14.83 -6.50
CA LEU A 533 4.72 14.57 -7.05
C LEU A 533 4.65 13.19 -7.70
N SER A 534 3.74 12.37 -7.19
CA SER A 534 3.46 11.04 -7.72
C SER A 534 1.98 10.91 -8.06
N TRP A 535 1.69 10.20 -9.15
CA TRP A 535 0.34 9.94 -9.61
C TRP A 535 0.15 8.46 -9.92
N GLY A 536 -0.76 7.83 -9.18
CA GLY A 536 -1.14 6.44 -9.35
C GLY A 536 -2.54 6.33 -9.94
N GLN A 537 -2.73 5.45 -10.90
CA GLN A 537 -4.01 5.12 -11.51
C GLN A 537 -4.23 3.62 -11.39
N THR A 538 -5.36 3.19 -10.84
CA THR A 538 -5.71 1.78 -10.74
C THR A 538 -7.07 1.53 -11.33
N LEU A 539 -7.16 0.57 -12.25
CA LEU A 539 -8.41 0.09 -12.84
C LEU A 539 -8.54 -1.39 -12.53
N SER A 540 -9.72 -1.81 -12.08
CA SER A 540 -10.06 -3.20 -11.84
C SER A 540 -11.46 -3.48 -12.36
N ARG A 541 -11.69 -4.67 -12.93
CA ARG A 541 -13.04 -5.15 -13.20
C ARG A 541 -13.25 -6.50 -12.54
N PHE A 542 -14.01 -6.52 -11.46
CA PHE A 542 -14.42 -7.75 -10.81
C PHE A 542 -15.54 -8.41 -11.64
N ILE A 543 -15.29 -9.63 -12.09
CA ILE A 543 -16.24 -10.45 -12.84
C ILE A 543 -16.64 -11.61 -11.94
N THR A 544 -17.86 -11.55 -11.41
CA THR A 544 -18.40 -12.58 -10.51
C THR A 544 -18.64 -13.89 -11.25
N SER A 545 -18.49 -15.02 -10.57
CA SER A 545 -18.94 -16.32 -11.08
C SER A 545 -20.45 -16.31 -11.34
N ALA A 546 -20.92 -17.20 -12.22
CA ALA A 546 -22.34 -17.28 -12.55
C ALA A 546 -23.22 -17.63 -11.33
N SER A 547 -22.70 -18.42 -10.38
CA SER A 547 -23.42 -18.78 -9.15
C SER A 547 -23.54 -17.60 -8.19
N LEU A 548 -22.46 -16.83 -7.99
CA LEU A 548 -22.50 -15.61 -7.20
C LEU A 548 -23.40 -14.55 -7.83
N ASN A 549 -23.39 -14.43 -9.17
CA ASN A 549 -24.26 -13.50 -9.87
C ASN A 549 -25.75 -13.83 -9.70
N ARG A 550 -26.12 -15.12 -9.83
CA ARG A 550 -27.50 -15.58 -9.58
C ARG A 550 -27.95 -15.38 -8.12
N ALA A 551 -27.00 -15.39 -7.18
CA ALA A 551 -27.28 -15.11 -5.77
C ALA A 551 -27.43 -13.62 -5.43
N GLY A 552 -27.34 -12.72 -6.43
CA GLY A 552 -27.50 -11.28 -6.28
C GLY A 552 -26.20 -10.49 -6.26
N GLY A 553 -25.04 -11.16 -6.33
CA GLY A 553 -23.76 -10.49 -6.52
C GLY A 553 -23.65 -9.86 -7.91
N SER A 554 -22.94 -8.75 -8.03
CA SER A 554 -22.80 -8.01 -9.28
C SER A 554 -21.34 -7.83 -9.65
N SER A 555 -21.01 -8.14 -10.91
CA SER A 555 -19.75 -7.71 -11.52
C SER A 555 -19.67 -6.18 -11.54
N GLY A 556 -18.47 -5.66 -11.30
CA GLY A 556 -18.26 -4.22 -11.18
C GLY A 556 -16.90 -3.75 -11.69
N THR A 557 -16.84 -2.51 -12.14
CA THR A 557 -15.63 -1.76 -12.46
C THR A 557 -15.33 -0.82 -11.31
N TYR A 558 -14.07 -0.86 -10.88
CA TYR A 558 -13.46 0.00 -9.90
C TYR A 558 -12.36 0.80 -10.57
N TYR A 559 -12.32 2.10 -10.34
CA TYR A 559 -11.24 2.97 -10.75
C TYR A 559 -10.80 3.82 -9.56
N MET A 560 -9.49 3.99 -9.41
CA MET A 560 -8.90 4.84 -8.38
C MET A 560 -7.82 5.71 -8.99
N SER A 561 -7.86 6.99 -8.65
CA SER A 561 -6.83 7.98 -8.96
C SER A 561 -6.23 8.49 -7.67
N ASN A 562 -4.91 8.45 -7.52
CA ASN A 562 -4.19 8.88 -6.33
C ASN A 562 -3.06 9.83 -6.70
N LEU A 563 -3.23 11.11 -6.38
CA LEU A 563 -2.19 12.13 -6.53
C LEU A 563 -1.60 12.42 -5.15
N SER A 564 -0.29 12.30 -4.99
CA SER A 564 0.39 12.55 -3.71
C SER A 564 1.54 13.52 -3.92
N PHE A 565 1.49 14.62 -3.16
CA PHE A 565 2.59 15.55 -2.99
C PHE A 565 3.32 15.22 -1.68
N ARG A 566 4.64 15.11 -1.70
CA ARG A 566 5.47 14.84 -0.51
C ARG A 566 6.73 15.68 -0.50
N PHE A 567 7.16 16.08 0.68
CA PHE A 567 8.41 16.80 0.86
C PHE A 567 9.03 16.54 2.20
#